data_AF-A0A2D0NFS0-F1
#
_entry.id   AF-A0A2D0NFS0-F1
#
_cell.length_a   1.000
_cell.length_b   1.000
_cell.length_c   1.000
_cell.angle_alpha   90.00
_cell.angle_beta   90.00
_cell.angle_gamma   90.00
#
_symmetry.space_group_name_H-M   'P 1'
#
loop_
_entity.id
_entity.type
_entity.pdbx_description
1 polymer ?
#
loop_
_entity_poly.entity_id
_entity_poly.type
_entity_poly.pdbx_seq_one_letter_code
_entity_poly.pdbx_strand_id
1 'polypeptide(L)'
;MTRLKKYFPYLLALVIALLYFGLPVFADYLTSKPQFAKYASRDAPRIVEGIQQALVYPIGQWIPSPWRDLIVFPYWLLIFLAIGWVYQKTQPVSRYLLWAGLGLIVLLYLFPNLLLLAERSRPSLAHGSVRDGWIEGAKRLPFRGANFTTYSFPGYLFGRTYVHERVRKTVLDAFAASTEKVPETTFVIGETGLPDGGVFHPHRTHRNGLSVDILTPLLRNGRPYQTHHLFNLWGYGLEFDDAGNLNANTAIDYQSLGVIILALKEAAAENGLTIEKVIFDPVLRPPLFATEAGKKIRDLPYTRNRIILRHDDHFHIDFGMR
;
A
#
# COMPACT_ATOMS: atom_id res chain seq x y z
N MET A 1 -17.60 -38.34 -9.05
CA MET A 1 -17.24 -37.05 -8.39
C MET A 1 -16.81 -37.16 -6.91
N THR A 2 -16.93 -38.32 -6.24
CA THR A 2 -16.59 -38.47 -4.80
C THR A 2 -15.10 -38.71 -4.51
N ARG A 3 -14.36 -39.44 -5.37
CA ARG A 3 -12.92 -39.71 -5.16
C ARG A 3 -12.03 -38.46 -5.30
N LEU A 4 -12.36 -37.55 -6.23
CA LEU A 4 -11.54 -36.34 -6.47
C LEU A 4 -11.54 -35.38 -5.27
N LYS A 5 -12.66 -35.30 -4.53
CA LYS A 5 -12.78 -34.46 -3.32
C LYS A 5 -11.83 -34.88 -2.20
N LYS A 6 -11.49 -36.18 -2.10
CA LYS A 6 -10.57 -36.71 -1.09
C LYS A 6 -9.13 -36.21 -1.30
N TYR A 7 -8.73 -36.01 -2.55
CA TYR A 7 -7.37 -35.59 -2.91
C TYR A 7 -7.23 -34.07 -3.04
N PHE A 8 -8.34 -33.32 -2.99
CA PHE A 8 -8.35 -31.88 -3.18
C PHE A 8 -7.41 -31.11 -2.22
N PRO A 9 -7.34 -31.43 -0.92
CA PRO A 9 -6.38 -30.77 -0.01
C PRO A 9 -4.91 -30.98 -0.42
N TYR A 10 -4.58 -32.18 -0.88
CA TYR A 10 -3.23 -32.53 -1.31
C TYR A 10 -2.85 -31.80 -2.60
N LEU A 11 -3.77 -31.75 -3.56
CA LEU A 11 -3.56 -31.03 -4.82
C LEU A 11 -3.37 -29.53 -4.57
N LEU A 12 -4.18 -28.91 -3.71
CA LEU A 12 -4.03 -27.50 -3.37
C LEU A 12 -2.72 -27.21 -2.64
N ALA A 13 -2.34 -28.05 -1.67
CA ALA A 13 -1.06 -27.92 -0.98
C ALA A 13 0.12 -28.05 -1.95
N LEU A 14 0.03 -28.99 -2.89
CA LEU A 14 1.05 -29.17 -3.94
C LEU A 14 1.12 -27.96 -4.87
N VAL A 15 -0.01 -27.40 -5.29
CA VAL A 15 -0.05 -26.18 -6.12
C VAL A 15 0.63 -25.02 -5.39
N ILE A 16 0.34 -24.81 -4.11
CA ILE A 16 0.99 -23.73 -3.35
C ILE A 16 2.49 -23.99 -3.19
N ALA A 17 2.90 -25.22 -2.91
CA ALA A 17 4.32 -25.56 -2.85
C ALA A 17 5.03 -25.32 -4.20
N LEU A 18 4.41 -25.71 -5.32
CA LEU A 18 4.95 -25.44 -6.65
C LEU A 18 5.04 -23.95 -6.96
N LEU A 19 4.05 -23.16 -6.56
CA LEU A 19 4.11 -21.70 -6.66
C LEU A 19 5.26 -21.15 -5.81
N TYR A 20 5.38 -21.60 -4.56
CA TYR A 20 6.44 -21.17 -3.64
C TYR A 20 7.85 -21.42 -4.20
N PHE A 21 8.10 -22.63 -4.73
CA PHE A 21 9.39 -23.00 -5.32
C PHE A 21 9.60 -22.43 -6.73
N GLY A 22 8.52 -22.09 -7.44
CA GLY A 22 8.56 -21.46 -8.76
C GLY A 22 8.84 -19.96 -8.70
N LEU A 23 8.65 -19.29 -7.56
CA LEU A 23 8.84 -17.84 -7.41
C LEU A 23 10.25 -17.36 -7.83
N PRO A 24 11.37 -17.98 -7.42
CA PRO A 24 12.70 -17.58 -7.88
C PRO A 24 12.85 -17.68 -9.40
N VAL A 25 12.44 -18.82 -9.99
CA VAL A 25 12.53 -19.05 -11.44
C VAL A 25 11.69 -18.04 -12.21
N PHE A 26 10.49 -17.74 -11.72
CA PHE A 26 9.62 -16.74 -12.32
C PHE A 26 10.21 -15.33 -12.21
N ALA A 27 10.82 -14.99 -11.07
CA ALA A 27 11.48 -13.71 -10.87
C ALA A 27 12.70 -13.55 -11.80
N ASP A 28 13.51 -14.60 -11.97
CA ASP A 28 14.63 -14.61 -12.91
C ASP A 28 14.16 -14.44 -14.36
N TYR A 29 13.11 -15.17 -14.75
CA TYR A 29 12.50 -15.02 -16.07
C TYR A 29 11.97 -13.59 -16.29
N LEU A 30 11.23 -13.03 -15.35
CA LEU A 30 10.70 -11.67 -15.46
C LEU A 30 11.83 -10.65 -15.57
N THR A 31 12.84 -10.76 -14.70
CA THR A 31 13.93 -9.79 -14.63
C THR A 31 14.96 -9.94 -15.74
N SER A 32 14.92 -11.04 -16.51
CA SER A 32 15.64 -11.16 -17.79
C SER A 32 15.15 -10.17 -18.87
N LYS A 33 13.93 -9.63 -18.74
CA LYS A 33 13.37 -8.69 -19.73
C LYS A 33 13.96 -7.29 -19.54
N PRO A 34 14.30 -6.55 -20.61
CA PRO A 34 14.94 -5.24 -20.51
C PRO A 34 14.23 -4.24 -19.60
N GLN A 35 12.89 -4.21 -19.62
CA GLN A 35 12.10 -3.32 -18.77
C GLN A 35 12.22 -3.60 -17.26
N PHE A 36 12.59 -4.84 -16.88
CA PHE A 36 12.64 -5.29 -15.48
C PHE A 36 14.06 -5.59 -15.00
N ALA A 37 15.06 -5.47 -15.86
CA ALA A 37 16.46 -5.76 -15.54
C ALA A 37 16.98 -4.97 -14.33
N LYS A 38 16.48 -3.73 -14.12
CA LYS A 38 16.80 -2.90 -12.95
C LYS A 38 16.41 -3.52 -11.61
N TYR A 39 15.46 -4.46 -11.59
CA TYR A 39 14.98 -5.14 -10.39
C TYR A 39 15.75 -6.43 -10.04
N ALA A 40 16.50 -6.98 -11.01
CA ALA A 40 17.11 -8.31 -10.93
C ALA A 40 18.00 -8.51 -9.70
N SER A 41 18.96 -7.60 -9.47
CA SER A 41 20.02 -7.83 -8.48
C SER A 41 19.64 -7.42 -7.05
N ARG A 42 18.69 -6.49 -6.87
CA ARG A 42 18.42 -5.88 -5.56
C ARG A 42 17.02 -6.14 -5.02
N ASP A 43 16.00 -6.12 -5.87
CA ASP A 43 14.61 -6.15 -5.41
C ASP A 43 13.94 -7.50 -5.64
N ALA A 44 14.27 -8.22 -6.73
CA ALA A 44 13.67 -9.52 -7.01
C ALA A 44 13.93 -10.57 -5.91
N PRO A 45 15.15 -10.81 -5.42
CA PRO A 45 15.39 -11.77 -4.34
C PRO A 45 14.60 -11.44 -3.06
N ARG A 46 14.51 -10.13 -2.74
CA ARG A 46 13.79 -9.64 -1.57
C ARG A 46 12.27 -9.79 -1.71
N ILE A 47 11.72 -9.53 -2.90
CA ILE A 47 10.29 -9.70 -3.18
C ILE A 47 9.94 -11.18 -3.11
N VAL A 48 10.75 -12.05 -3.73
CA VAL A 48 10.57 -13.51 -3.66
C VAL A 48 10.58 -13.98 -2.21
N GLU A 49 11.61 -13.62 -1.43
CA GLU A 49 11.71 -13.94 -0.01
C GLU A 49 10.49 -13.44 0.78
N GLY A 50 10.03 -12.21 0.54
CA GLY A 50 8.84 -11.65 1.18
C GLY A 50 7.55 -12.40 0.83
N ILE A 51 7.36 -12.79 -0.43
CA ILE A 51 6.20 -13.59 -0.86
C ILE A 51 6.27 -14.99 -0.23
N GLN A 52 7.45 -15.61 -0.21
CA GLN A 52 7.67 -16.91 0.41
C GLN A 52 7.37 -16.88 1.91
N GLN A 53 7.84 -15.85 2.63
CA GLN A 53 7.47 -15.63 4.03
C GLN A 53 5.95 -15.46 4.21
N ALA A 54 5.30 -14.69 3.32
CA ALA A 54 3.86 -14.47 3.36
C ALA A 54 3.05 -15.76 3.10
N LEU A 55 3.54 -16.64 2.22
CA LEU A 55 2.91 -17.95 1.95
C LEU A 55 2.94 -18.89 3.17
N VAL A 56 3.77 -18.61 4.18
CA VAL A 56 3.81 -19.37 5.44
C VAL A 56 3.42 -18.49 6.64
N TYR A 57 2.73 -17.36 6.40
CA TYR A 57 2.22 -16.49 7.46
C TYR A 57 1.24 -17.23 8.39
N PRO A 58 1.27 -17.03 9.73
CA PRO A 58 2.01 -15.99 10.47
C PRO A 58 3.44 -16.34 10.85
N ILE A 59 3.84 -17.61 10.70
CA ILE A 59 5.12 -18.12 11.22
C ILE A 59 6.28 -17.91 10.26
N GLY A 60 6.02 -17.69 8.96
CA GLY A 60 7.05 -17.60 7.93
C GLY A 60 8.11 -16.53 8.20
N GLN A 61 7.73 -15.41 8.80
CA GLN A 61 8.67 -14.34 9.19
C GLN A 61 9.62 -14.75 10.35
N TRP A 62 9.30 -15.79 11.13
CA TRP A 62 10.11 -16.27 12.25
C TRP A 62 10.95 -17.50 11.90
N ILE A 63 10.76 -18.06 10.71
CA ILE A 63 11.37 -19.31 10.29
C ILE A 63 12.37 -19.02 9.18
N PRO A 64 13.65 -19.43 9.32
CA PRO A 64 14.66 -19.28 8.27
C PRO A 64 14.31 -20.08 6.99
N SER A 65 14.81 -19.64 5.83
CA SER A 65 14.48 -20.23 4.52
C SER A 65 14.54 -21.75 4.45
N PRO A 66 15.63 -22.43 4.89
CA PRO A 66 15.71 -23.89 4.76
C PRO A 66 14.58 -24.62 5.48
N TRP A 67 14.13 -24.07 6.61
CA TRP A 67 13.02 -24.61 7.37
C TRP A 67 11.68 -24.29 6.72
N ARG A 68 11.50 -23.09 6.15
CA ARG A 68 10.28 -22.74 5.40
C ARG A 68 10.08 -23.63 4.18
N ASP A 69 11.15 -23.86 3.43
CA ASP A 69 11.16 -24.72 2.26
C ASP A 69 10.71 -26.14 2.63
N LEU A 70 11.17 -26.65 3.77
CA LEU A 70 10.76 -27.95 4.29
C LEU A 70 9.29 -27.99 4.71
N ILE A 71 8.78 -26.92 5.33
CA ILE A 71 7.43 -26.93 5.92
C ILE A 71 6.33 -26.41 5.01
N VAL A 72 6.62 -25.75 3.89
CA VAL A 72 5.58 -25.11 3.06
C VAL A 72 4.49 -26.09 2.64
N PHE A 73 4.86 -27.29 2.20
CA PHE A 73 3.89 -28.32 1.82
C PHE A 73 3.09 -28.86 3.03
N PRO A 74 3.71 -29.39 4.11
CA PRO A 74 2.94 -29.90 5.24
C PRO A 74 2.11 -28.81 5.94
N TYR A 75 2.57 -27.56 5.94
CA TYR A 75 1.83 -26.40 6.45
C TYR A 75 0.49 -26.24 5.71
N TRP A 76 0.54 -26.13 4.38
CA TRP A 76 -0.67 -25.97 3.57
C TRP A 76 -1.54 -27.23 3.54
N LEU A 77 -0.94 -28.42 3.60
CA LEU A 77 -1.70 -29.66 3.69
C LEU A 77 -2.56 -29.68 4.96
N LEU A 78 -1.99 -29.35 6.12
CA LEU A 78 -2.74 -29.28 7.38
C LEU A 78 -3.85 -28.23 7.33
N ILE A 79 -3.58 -27.05 6.76
CA ILE A 79 -4.59 -26.00 6.56
C ILE A 79 -5.74 -26.50 5.69
N PHE A 80 -5.47 -27.11 4.54
CA PHE A 80 -6.53 -27.57 3.65
C PHE A 80 -7.29 -28.77 4.20
N LEU A 81 -6.64 -29.65 4.97
CA LEU A 81 -7.34 -30.70 5.70
C LEU A 81 -8.29 -30.11 6.75
N ALA A 82 -7.84 -29.10 7.50
CA ALA A 82 -8.68 -28.40 8.47
C ALA A 82 -9.85 -27.66 7.79
N ILE A 83 -9.61 -26.92 6.70
CA ILE A 83 -10.66 -26.27 5.90
C ILE A 83 -11.65 -27.31 5.38
N GLY A 84 -11.17 -28.45 4.86
CA GLY A 84 -12.02 -29.54 4.38
C GLY A 84 -12.88 -30.13 5.50
N TRP A 85 -12.32 -30.32 6.68
CA TRP A 85 -13.05 -30.77 7.87
C TRP A 85 -14.12 -29.78 8.31
N VAL A 86 -13.77 -28.49 8.42
CA VAL A 86 -14.73 -27.42 8.74
C VAL A 86 -15.84 -27.37 7.69
N TYR A 87 -15.49 -27.41 6.40
CA TYR A 87 -16.46 -27.39 5.31
C TYR A 87 -17.44 -28.57 5.40
N GLN A 88 -16.98 -29.78 5.74
CA GLN A 88 -17.88 -30.91 5.91
C GLN A 88 -18.86 -30.70 7.08
N LYS A 89 -18.40 -30.08 8.17
CA LYS A 89 -19.25 -29.76 9.33
C LYS A 89 -20.22 -28.60 9.04
N THR A 90 -19.81 -27.63 8.23
CA THR A 90 -20.60 -26.44 7.90
C THR A 90 -21.35 -26.56 6.59
N GLN A 91 -21.23 -27.67 5.84
CA GLN A 91 -21.85 -27.86 4.53
C GLN A 91 -23.35 -27.51 4.50
N PRO A 92 -24.17 -27.86 5.52
CA PRO A 92 -25.59 -27.50 5.52
C PRO A 92 -25.83 -26.00 5.53
N VAL A 93 -24.91 -25.23 6.11
CA VAL A 93 -25.01 -23.77 6.30
C VAL A 93 -24.04 -22.96 5.43
N SER A 94 -23.15 -23.61 4.70
CA SER A 94 -22.06 -22.96 3.95
C SER A 94 -22.56 -21.95 2.93
N ARG A 95 -23.71 -22.22 2.29
CA ARG A 95 -24.38 -21.25 1.40
C ARG A 95 -24.81 -19.98 2.13
N TYR A 96 -25.33 -20.08 3.35
CA TYR A 96 -25.74 -18.91 4.13
C TYR A 96 -24.51 -18.13 4.62
N LEU A 97 -23.44 -18.83 5.01
CA LEU A 97 -22.17 -18.19 5.37
C LEU A 97 -21.55 -17.47 4.16
N LEU A 98 -21.62 -18.05 2.97
CA LEU A 98 -21.18 -17.42 1.73
C LEU A 98 -21.98 -16.15 1.44
N TRP A 99 -23.32 -16.24 1.49
CA TRP A 99 -24.19 -15.08 1.26
C TRP A 99 -24.04 -14.00 2.33
N ALA A 100 -23.88 -14.39 3.60
CA ALA A 100 -23.61 -13.45 4.69
C ALA A 100 -22.24 -12.77 4.51
N GLY A 101 -21.21 -13.51 4.12
CA GLY A 101 -19.89 -12.97 3.82
C GLY A 101 -19.92 -12.01 2.63
N LEU A 102 -20.62 -12.38 1.54
CA LEU A 102 -20.81 -11.50 0.39
C LEU A 102 -21.60 -10.24 0.77
N GLY A 103 -22.69 -10.40 1.54
CA GLY A 103 -23.47 -9.30 2.07
C GLY A 103 -22.64 -8.36 2.93
N LEU A 104 -21.76 -8.89 3.77
CA LEU A 104 -20.82 -8.10 4.57
C LEU A 104 -19.80 -7.36 3.70
N ILE A 105 -19.23 -8.00 2.68
CA ILE A 105 -18.31 -7.34 1.74
C ILE A 105 -19.01 -6.20 1.01
N VAL A 106 -20.24 -6.41 0.53
CA VAL A 106 -21.05 -5.37 -0.12
C VAL A 106 -21.36 -4.24 0.87
N LEU A 107 -21.76 -4.56 2.10
CA LEU A 107 -22.00 -3.57 3.15
C LEU A 107 -20.75 -2.73 3.42
N LEU A 108 -19.59 -3.36 3.59
CA LEU A 108 -18.32 -2.67 3.80
C LEU A 108 -17.86 -1.90 2.54
N TYR A 109 -18.25 -2.31 1.34
CA TYR A 109 -17.93 -1.56 0.12
C TYR A 109 -18.75 -0.27 0.01
N LEU A 110 -20.04 -0.35 0.33
CA LEU A 110 -20.97 0.78 0.33
C LEU A 110 -20.65 1.73 1.50
N PHE A 111 -20.37 1.17 2.68
CA PHE A 111 -20.11 1.89 3.93
C PHE A 111 -18.75 1.52 4.54
N PRO A 112 -17.63 1.81 3.86
CA PRO A 112 -16.31 1.37 4.31
C PRO A 112 -15.88 2.00 5.63
N ASN A 113 -16.38 3.20 5.91
CA ASN A 113 -16.09 3.91 7.15
C ASN A 113 -16.75 3.26 8.39
N LEU A 114 -17.60 2.23 8.23
CA LEU A 114 -18.02 1.39 9.35
C LEU A 114 -16.83 0.75 10.08
N LEU A 115 -15.71 0.51 9.38
CA LEU A 115 -14.48 0.00 10.01
C LEU A 115 -13.84 1.01 10.97
N LEU A 116 -14.15 2.31 10.87
CA LEU A 116 -13.68 3.32 11.82
C LEU A 116 -14.37 3.18 13.19
N LEU A 117 -15.55 2.56 13.25
CA LEU A 117 -16.27 2.33 14.52
C LEU A 117 -15.55 1.32 15.43
N ALA A 118 -14.72 0.45 14.84
CA ALA A 118 -13.92 -0.52 15.57
C ALA A 118 -12.55 0.04 16.02
N GLU A 119 -12.32 1.35 15.87
CA GLU A 119 -11.08 1.99 16.25
C GLU A 119 -10.87 1.99 17.77
N ARG A 120 -9.63 1.70 18.20
CA ARG A 120 -9.26 1.73 19.63
C ARG A 120 -9.21 3.18 20.11
N SER A 121 -9.81 3.47 21.26
CA SER A 121 -9.83 4.82 21.86
C SER A 121 -8.48 5.30 22.38
N ARG A 122 -7.53 4.38 22.64
CA ARG A 122 -6.20 4.72 23.15
C ARG A 122 -5.42 5.69 22.22
N PRO A 123 -4.62 6.61 22.78
CA PRO A 123 -3.72 7.45 21.99
C PRO A 123 -2.73 6.64 21.15
N SER A 124 -2.21 7.24 20.08
CA SER A 124 -1.16 6.61 19.29
C SER A 124 0.21 6.76 19.97
N LEU A 125 1.00 5.69 19.99
CA LEU A 125 2.39 5.71 20.46
C LEU A 125 3.28 5.08 19.38
N ALA A 126 4.09 5.90 18.70
CA ALA A 126 5.06 5.42 17.74
C ALA A 126 6.37 5.03 18.44
N HIS A 127 6.91 3.87 18.09
CA HIS A 127 8.17 3.35 18.62
C HIS A 127 9.18 3.13 17.50
N GLY A 128 10.45 3.39 17.79
CA GLY A 128 11.54 3.23 16.82
C GLY A 128 11.43 4.19 15.63
N SER A 129 12.03 3.80 14.50
CA SER A 129 12.06 4.59 13.28
C SER A 129 11.06 4.12 12.24
N VAL A 130 10.83 4.92 11.19
CA VAL A 130 9.97 4.54 10.06
C VAL A 130 10.42 3.24 9.37
N ARG A 131 11.69 2.83 9.52
CA ARG A 131 12.28 1.61 8.93
C ARG A 131 12.41 0.44 9.89
N ASP A 132 12.34 0.71 11.18
CA ASP A 132 12.55 -0.26 12.24
C ASP A 132 11.81 0.21 13.49
N GLY A 133 10.52 -0.11 13.54
CA GLY A 133 9.60 0.45 14.52
C GLY A 133 8.26 -0.25 14.48
N TRP A 134 7.39 0.16 15.38
CA TRP A 134 6.00 -0.30 15.48
C TRP A 134 5.15 0.83 16.05
N ILE A 135 3.83 0.64 16.08
CA ILE A 135 2.92 1.64 16.62
C ILE A 135 1.85 0.97 17.46
N GLU A 136 1.56 1.56 18.61
CA GLU A 136 0.38 1.23 19.38
C GLU A 136 -0.73 2.23 19.11
N GLY A 137 -1.98 1.76 19.09
CA GLY A 137 -3.13 2.64 18.94
C GLY A 137 -3.15 3.38 17.61
N ALA A 138 -2.62 2.76 16.55
CA ALA A 138 -2.68 3.34 15.22
C ALA A 138 -4.14 3.56 14.79
N LYS A 139 -4.34 4.60 14.01
CA LYS A 139 -5.63 5.06 13.55
C LYS A 139 -5.77 4.79 12.06
N ARG A 140 -6.95 4.33 11.67
CA ARG A 140 -7.24 4.04 10.26
C ARG A 140 -7.60 5.35 9.56
N LEU A 141 -7.07 5.57 8.36
CA LEU A 141 -7.56 6.63 7.47
C LEU A 141 -8.95 6.24 6.93
N PRO A 142 -9.90 7.18 6.76
CA PRO A 142 -11.16 6.89 6.06
C PRO A 142 -10.91 6.34 4.66
N PHE A 143 -11.78 5.47 4.16
CA PHE A 143 -11.61 4.92 2.80
C PHE A 143 -11.79 5.97 1.72
N ARG A 144 -12.69 6.91 1.93
CA ARG A 144 -13.00 8.04 1.05
C ARG A 144 -13.53 9.22 1.85
N GLY A 145 -13.32 10.43 1.34
CA GLY A 145 -13.80 11.69 1.88
C GLY A 145 -14.26 12.63 0.77
N ALA A 146 -14.36 13.94 1.06
CA ALA A 146 -14.90 14.92 0.11
C ALA A 146 -14.08 15.02 -1.19
N ASN A 147 -12.75 14.97 -1.09
CA ASN A 147 -11.82 15.11 -2.22
C ASN A 147 -10.67 14.09 -2.17
N PHE A 148 -10.90 12.92 -1.57
CA PHE A 148 -9.91 11.84 -1.58
C PHE A 148 -10.54 10.46 -1.53
N THR A 149 -9.79 9.45 -1.99
CA THR A 149 -10.07 8.03 -1.82
C THR A 149 -8.77 7.29 -1.46
N THR A 150 -8.86 6.06 -0.98
CA THR A 150 -7.70 5.17 -0.88
C THR A 150 -7.53 4.37 -2.17
N TYR A 151 -6.30 3.96 -2.45
CA TYR A 151 -5.86 3.27 -3.66
C TYR A 151 -6.56 1.92 -3.92
N SER A 152 -7.00 1.22 -2.89
CA SER A 152 -7.46 -0.16 -3.00
C SER A 152 -8.45 -0.53 -1.90
N PHE A 153 -9.64 -1.00 -2.28
CA PHE A 153 -10.60 -1.55 -1.32
C PHE A 153 -10.09 -2.82 -0.61
N PRO A 154 -9.50 -3.81 -1.32
CA PRO A 154 -8.83 -4.92 -0.64
C PRO A 154 -7.70 -4.47 0.30
N GLY A 155 -6.81 -3.58 -0.16
CA GLY A 155 -5.72 -3.06 0.67
C GLY A 155 -6.23 -2.34 1.93
N TYR A 156 -7.32 -1.59 1.77
CA TYR A 156 -8.06 -1.01 2.88
C TYR A 156 -8.58 -2.09 3.84
N LEU A 157 -9.33 -3.09 3.37
CA LEU A 157 -9.86 -4.15 4.23
C LEU A 157 -8.76 -4.89 5.00
N PHE A 158 -7.63 -5.18 4.35
CA PHE A 158 -6.45 -5.80 4.97
C PHE A 158 -5.67 -4.88 5.92
N GLY A 159 -6.12 -3.64 6.11
CA GLY A 159 -5.58 -2.73 7.12
C GLY A 159 -4.23 -2.13 6.76
N ARG A 160 -4.01 -1.80 5.48
CA ARG A 160 -2.76 -1.21 4.98
C ARG A 160 -2.71 0.33 5.04
N THR A 161 -3.72 0.93 5.67
CA THR A 161 -3.98 2.38 5.72
C THR A 161 -4.05 2.93 7.16
N TYR A 162 -3.25 2.35 8.06
CA TYR A 162 -3.11 2.83 9.44
C TYR A 162 -1.91 3.76 9.60
N VAL A 163 -2.08 4.78 10.44
CA VAL A 163 -1.07 5.79 10.77
C VAL A 163 -1.21 6.25 12.22
N HIS A 164 -0.26 7.04 12.68
CA HIS A 164 -0.37 7.77 13.94
C HIS A 164 -1.55 8.76 13.92
N GLU A 165 -2.24 8.98 15.04
CA GLU A 165 -3.43 9.84 15.11
C GLU A 165 -3.19 11.28 14.63
N ARG A 166 -2.03 11.86 14.98
CA ARG A 166 -1.60 13.17 14.49
C ARG A 166 -1.39 13.17 12.97
N VAL A 167 -0.78 12.12 12.41
CA VAL A 167 -0.58 11.99 10.96
C VAL A 167 -1.93 11.87 10.25
N ARG A 168 -2.87 11.08 10.80
CA ARG A 168 -4.24 11.01 10.28
C ARG A 168 -4.86 12.40 10.22
N LYS A 169 -4.80 13.15 11.32
CA LYS A 169 -5.36 14.51 11.39
C LYS A 169 -4.71 15.43 10.36
N THR A 170 -3.38 15.48 10.30
CA THR A 170 -2.62 16.24 9.30
C THR A 170 -3.04 15.93 7.87
N VAL A 171 -3.17 14.66 7.51
CA VAL A 171 -3.55 14.24 6.15
C VAL A 171 -4.97 14.70 5.82
N LEU A 172 -5.92 14.54 6.75
CA LEU A 172 -7.31 14.96 6.55
C LEU A 172 -7.46 16.49 6.48
N ASP A 173 -6.75 17.22 7.33
CA ASP A 173 -6.72 18.69 7.31
C ASP A 173 -6.12 19.19 5.98
N ALA A 174 -5.04 18.57 5.52
CA ALA A 174 -4.41 18.92 4.24
C ALA A 174 -5.33 18.68 3.03
N PHE A 175 -6.09 17.58 3.02
CA PHE A 175 -7.10 17.35 2.00
C PHE A 175 -8.24 18.37 2.08
N ALA A 176 -8.73 18.70 3.27
CA ALA A 176 -9.75 19.73 3.41
C ALA A 176 -9.26 21.09 2.87
N ALA A 177 -8.05 21.51 3.25
CA ALA A 177 -7.45 22.77 2.80
C ALA A 177 -7.20 22.81 1.29
N SER A 178 -6.83 21.69 0.67
CA SER A 178 -6.57 21.65 -0.77
C SER A 178 -7.81 21.87 -1.63
N THR A 179 -9.02 21.64 -1.10
CA THR A 179 -10.28 21.88 -1.82
C THR A 179 -10.45 23.35 -2.24
N GLU A 180 -9.87 24.30 -1.50
CA GLU A 180 -9.95 25.72 -1.86
C GLU A 180 -9.14 26.07 -3.10
N LYS A 181 -8.08 25.31 -3.39
CA LYS A 181 -7.14 25.59 -4.48
C LYS A 181 -7.34 24.69 -5.69
N VAL A 182 -7.71 23.44 -5.47
CA VAL A 182 -7.93 22.43 -6.51
C VAL A 182 -9.22 21.63 -6.24
N PRO A 183 -10.40 22.29 -6.28
CA PRO A 183 -11.67 21.69 -5.87
C PRO A 183 -12.10 20.47 -6.71
N GLU A 184 -11.64 20.39 -7.96
CA GLU A 184 -11.96 19.30 -8.87
C GLU A 184 -11.04 18.08 -8.70
N THR A 185 -9.93 18.24 -7.97
CA THR A 185 -8.95 17.16 -7.78
C THR A 185 -9.39 16.26 -6.64
N THR A 186 -9.61 14.99 -6.96
CA THR A 186 -9.67 13.93 -5.95
C THR A 186 -8.28 13.33 -5.79
N PHE A 187 -7.76 13.29 -4.57
CA PHE A 187 -6.47 12.68 -4.25
C PHE A 187 -6.61 11.19 -3.96
N VAL A 188 -5.53 10.42 -4.15
CA VAL A 188 -5.52 8.99 -3.84
C VAL A 188 -4.46 8.68 -2.79
N ILE A 189 -4.91 8.27 -1.61
CA ILE A 189 -4.04 7.78 -0.54
C ILE A 189 -3.53 6.39 -0.93
N GLY A 190 -2.21 6.23 -0.96
CA GLY A 190 -1.54 4.95 -1.16
C GLY A 190 -1.49 4.12 0.13
N GLU A 191 -0.41 3.37 0.26
CA GLU A 191 -0.14 2.56 1.44
C GLU A 191 0.48 3.42 2.57
N THR A 192 0.14 3.13 3.83
CA THR A 192 0.62 3.93 4.97
C THR A 192 1.18 3.11 6.13
N GLY A 193 0.63 1.93 6.42
CA GLY A 193 1.08 1.11 7.54
C GLY A 193 -0.01 0.16 8.08
N LEU A 194 0.40 -0.67 9.03
CA LEU A 194 -0.43 -1.70 9.69
C LEU A 194 -0.98 -1.22 11.04
N PRO A 195 -2.04 -1.85 11.59
CA PRO A 195 -2.65 -1.45 12.86
C PRO A 195 -1.70 -1.45 14.06
N ASP A 196 -0.73 -2.37 14.06
CA ASP A 196 0.30 -2.49 15.10
C ASP A 196 1.70 -2.13 14.55
N GLY A 197 1.79 -1.58 13.33
CA GLY A 197 3.05 -1.25 12.67
C GLY A 197 3.89 -2.46 12.27
N GLY A 198 5.21 -2.35 12.36
CA GLY A 198 6.15 -3.43 12.09
C GLY A 198 6.47 -3.62 10.60
N VAL A 199 6.95 -4.82 10.24
CA VAL A 199 7.39 -5.12 8.88
C VAL A 199 6.22 -4.99 7.90
N PHE A 200 6.36 -4.08 6.94
CA PHE A 200 5.31 -3.77 5.97
C PHE A 200 5.75 -4.06 4.53
N HIS A 201 5.65 -5.33 4.10
CA HIS A 201 6.02 -5.67 2.73
C HIS A 201 5.08 -5.04 1.68
N PRO A 202 5.58 -4.61 0.51
CA PRO A 202 6.99 -4.68 0.06
C PRO A 202 7.83 -3.45 0.49
N HIS A 203 7.28 -2.53 1.28
CA HIS A 203 7.95 -1.32 1.73
C HIS A 203 9.12 -1.60 2.68
N ARG A 204 10.04 -0.65 2.72
CA ARG A 204 11.15 -0.62 3.69
C ARG A 204 10.87 0.32 4.87
N THR A 205 9.90 1.21 4.73
CA THR A 205 9.45 2.20 5.72
C THR A 205 8.05 1.83 6.24
N HIS A 206 7.23 2.81 6.67
CA HIS A 206 5.85 2.64 7.14
C HIS A 206 5.67 1.81 8.42
N ARG A 207 6.74 1.59 9.18
CA ARG A 207 6.69 0.66 10.31
C ARG A 207 6.11 1.24 11.59
N ASN A 208 6.22 2.55 11.81
CA ASN A 208 5.82 3.20 13.06
C ASN A 208 4.63 4.16 12.91
N GLY A 209 3.91 4.09 11.79
CA GLY A 209 2.73 4.93 11.52
C GLY A 209 3.02 6.40 11.18
N LEU A 210 4.29 6.77 10.94
CA LEU A 210 4.69 8.13 10.58
C LEU A 210 5.02 8.32 9.09
N SER A 211 4.60 7.40 8.23
CA SER A 211 4.84 7.49 6.78
C SER A 211 3.54 7.38 5.99
N VAL A 212 3.41 8.15 4.92
CA VAL A 212 2.23 8.14 4.04
C VAL A 212 2.66 8.22 2.58
N ASP A 213 2.10 7.33 1.76
CA ASP A 213 2.14 7.47 0.30
C ASP A 213 0.86 8.15 -0.18
N ILE A 214 1.01 9.05 -1.16
CA ILE A 214 -0.10 9.65 -1.91
C ILE A 214 0.25 9.54 -3.39
N LEU A 215 -0.66 8.99 -4.19
CA LEU A 215 -0.42 8.87 -5.63
C LEU A 215 -0.33 10.25 -6.26
N THR A 216 0.55 10.38 -7.25
CA THR A 216 0.75 11.59 -8.01
C THR A 216 -0.55 11.98 -8.73
N PRO A 217 -1.11 13.18 -8.47
CA PRO A 217 -2.30 13.67 -9.17
C PRO A 217 -2.05 13.76 -10.68
N LEU A 218 -3.07 13.46 -11.50
CA LEU A 218 -2.95 13.40 -12.95
C LEU A 218 -3.95 14.33 -13.63
N LEU A 219 -3.56 14.82 -14.81
CA LEU A 219 -4.47 15.40 -15.79
C LEU A 219 -4.65 14.44 -16.95
N ARG A 220 -5.89 14.29 -17.44
CA ARG A 220 -6.19 13.68 -18.73
C ARG A 220 -6.94 14.69 -19.60
N ASN A 221 -6.37 15.04 -20.74
CA ASN A 221 -6.86 16.13 -21.59
C ASN A 221 -7.07 17.44 -20.81
N GLY A 222 -6.14 17.77 -19.90
CA GLY A 222 -6.20 18.97 -19.07
C GLY A 222 -7.23 18.96 -17.93
N ARG A 223 -7.90 17.83 -17.66
CA ARG A 223 -8.85 17.69 -16.55
C ARG A 223 -8.34 16.72 -15.48
N PRO A 224 -8.65 16.92 -14.19
CA PRO A 224 -8.27 15.97 -13.14
C PRO A 224 -8.66 14.53 -13.48
N TYR A 225 -7.74 13.61 -13.26
CA TYR A 225 -7.87 12.20 -13.61
C TYR A 225 -7.26 11.31 -12.53
N GLN A 226 -7.83 10.13 -12.39
CA GLN A 226 -7.33 9.09 -11.49
C GLN A 226 -7.30 7.75 -12.21
N THR A 227 -6.27 6.96 -11.96
CA THR A 227 -6.23 5.56 -12.39
C THR A 227 -5.52 4.71 -11.36
N HIS A 228 -6.29 3.86 -10.67
CA HIS A 228 -5.78 2.94 -9.64
C HIS A 228 -6.64 1.67 -9.67
N HIS A 229 -6.15 0.64 -10.34
CA HIS A 229 -6.82 -0.64 -10.50
C HIS A 229 -5.80 -1.79 -10.51
N LEU A 230 -6.27 -3.03 -10.42
CA LEU A 230 -5.39 -4.20 -10.32
C LEU A 230 -4.28 -4.23 -11.40
N PHE A 231 -4.61 -3.89 -12.66
CA PHE A 231 -3.65 -3.96 -13.77
C PHE A 231 -2.55 -2.90 -13.78
N ASN A 232 -2.68 -1.82 -13.01
CA ASN A 232 -1.61 -0.83 -12.83
C ASN A 232 -1.09 -0.86 -11.39
N LEU A 233 -1.22 -2.00 -10.71
CA LEU A 233 -0.82 -2.20 -9.32
C LEU A 233 -1.45 -1.16 -8.38
N TRP A 234 -2.72 -0.84 -8.61
CA TRP A 234 -3.46 0.20 -7.88
C TRP A 234 -2.79 1.58 -7.93
N GLY A 235 -2.16 1.90 -9.04
CA GLY A 235 -1.48 3.18 -9.29
C GLY A 235 0.04 3.11 -9.21
N TYR A 236 0.61 2.13 -8.49
CA TYR A 236 2.07 1.94 -8.30
C TYR A 236 2.80 1.35 -9.52
N GLY A 237 2.11 1.21 -10.65
CA GLY A 237 2.66 0.67 -11.89
C GLY A 237 2.62 1.67 -13.04
N LEU A 238 2.47 2.96 -12.76
CA LEU A 238 2.52 4.01 -13.78
C LEU A 238 3.98 4.43 -13.99
N GLU A 239 4.38 4.64 -15.25
CA GLU A 239 5.72 5.12 -15.58
C GLU A 239 5.61 6.39 -16.41
N PHE A 240 6.25 7.46 -15.95
CA PHE A 240 6.22 8.75 -16.64
C PHE A 240 7.49 8.95 -17.46
N ASP A 241 7.45 9.78 -18.49
CA ASP A 241 8.67 10.32 -19.09
C ASP A 241 9.30 11.39 -18.18
N ASP A 242 10.48 11.90 -18.56
CA ASP A 242 11.20 12.89 -17.76
C ASP A 242 10.48 14.26 -17.68
N ALA A 243 9.47 14.49 -18.51
CA ALA A 243 8.59 15.66 -18.45
C ALA A 243 7.34 15.42 -17.57
N GLY A 244 7.08 14.18 -17.15
CA GLY A 244 5.91 13.81 -16.37
C GLY A 244 4.70 13.41 -17.23
N ASN A 245 4.89 13.03 -18.49
CA ASN A 245 3.82 12.48 -19.33
C ASN A 245 3.74 10.95 -19.16
N LEU A 246 2.53 10.44 -18.95
CA LEU A 246 2.24 9.01 -18.98
C LEU A 246 1.99 8.53 -20.42
N ASN A 247 1.32 9.36 -21.22
CA ASN A 247 1.04 9.16 -22.64
C ASN A 247 0.61 10.49 -23.28
N ALA A 248 0.23 10.47 -24.56
CA ALA A 248 -0.11 11.67 -25.34
C ALA A 248 -1.21 12.56 -24.73
N ASN A 249 -2.07 12.02 -23.87
CA ASN A 249 -3.18 12.79 -23.28
C ASN A 249 -3.20 12.79 -21.74
N THR A 250 -2.26 12.11 -21.08
CA THR A 250 -2.23 11.96 -19.63
C THR A 250 -0.87 12.35 -19.09
N ALA A 251 -0.83 13.25 -18.12
CA ALA A 251 0.40 13.76 -17.49
C ALA A 251 0.18 14.07 -16.01
N ILE A 252 1.26 14.34 -15.29
CA ILE A 252 1.23 14.76 -13.89
C ILE A 252 0.57 16.14 -13.76
N ASP A 253 -0.37 16.26 -12.83
CA ASP A 253 -0.90 17.55 -12.37
C ASP A 253 0.05 18.15 -11.32
N TYR A 254 1.09 18.86 -11.79
CA TYR A 254 2.06 19.50 -10.92
C TYR A 254 1.45 20.58 -10.02
N GLN A 255 0.35 21.22 -10.44
CA GLN A 255 -0.31 22.25 -9.63
C GLN A 255 -0.97 21.59 -8.42
N SER A 256 -1.79 20.56 -8.64
CA SER A 256 -2.41 19.80 -7.54
C SER A 256 -1.37 19.13 -6.65
N LEU A 257 -0.29 18.59 -7.22
CA LEU A 257 0.81 17.99 -6.47
C LEU A 257 1.50 19.00 -5.53
N GLY A 258 1.81 20.20 -6.04
CA GLY A 258 2.40 21.26 -5.23
C GLY A 258 1.46 21.71 -4.10
N VAL A 259 0.17 21.87 -4.42
CA VAL A 259 -0.85 22.27 -3.45
C VAL A 259 -0.96 21.26 -2.31
N ILE A 260 -1.05 19.96 -2.59
CA ILE A 260 -1.22 18.98 -1.51
C ILE A 260 0.02 18.85 -0.63
N ILE A 261 1.24 18.93 -1.20
CA ILE A 261 2.46 18.89 -0.38
C ILE A 261 2.58 20.14 0.49
N LEU A 262 2.19 21.32 -0.02
CA LEU A 262 2.17 22.53 0.78
C LEU A 262 1.14 22.44 1.90
N ALA A 263 -0.07 21.97 1.61
CA ALA A 263 -1.11 21.77 2.62
C ALA A 263 -0.67 20.77 3.70
N LEU A 264 0.06 19.71 3.33
CA LEU A 264 0.66 18.77 4.28
C LEU A 264 1.74 19.42 5.14
N LYS A 265 2.59 20.30 4.57
CA LYS A 265 3.60 21.07 5.33
C LYS A 265 2.94 21.97 6.39
N GLU A 266 1.89 22.69 6.00
CA GLU A 266 1.15 23.61 6.87
C GLU A 266 0.39 22.85 7.96
N ALA A 267 -0.42 21.85 7.58
CA ALA A 267 -1.16 21.01 8.52
C ALA A 267 -0.25 20.22 9.46
N ALA A 268 0.93 19.78 9.01
CA ALA A 268 1.88 19.09 9.89
C ALA A 268 2.35 20.00 11.02
N ALA A 269 2.67 21.26 10.70
CA ALA A 269 3.12 22.22 11.70
C ALA A 269 2.04 22.50 12.75
N GLU A 270 0.78 22.64 12.33
CA GLU A 270 -0.38 22.85 13.21
C GLU A 270 -0.67 21.65 14.11
N ASN A 271 -0.42 20.44 13.60
CA ASN A 271 -0.67 19.19 14.32
C ASN A 271 0.57 18.68 15.10
N GLY A 272 1.58 19.52 15.31
CA GLY A 272 2.75 19.17 16.11
C GLY A 272 3.64 18.11 15.46
N LEU A 273 3.79 18.17 14.14
CA LEU A 273 4.66 17.31 13.34
C LEU A 273 5.66 18.15 12.53
N THR A 274 6.75 17.50 12.12
CA THR A 274 7.68 17.97 11.08
C THR A 274 7.57 17.07 9.85
N ILE A 275 7.99 17.58 8.69
CA ILE A 275 8.28 16.74 7.51
C ILE A 275 9.78 16.44 7.55
N GLU A 276 10.13 15.17 7.76
CA GLU A 276 11.52 14.69 7.89
C GLU A 276 12.08 14.19 6.56
N LYS A 277 11.21 13.74 5.66
CA LYS A 277 11.60 13.29 4.33
C LYS A 277 10.46 13.43 3.34
N VAL A 278 10.79 13.86 2.13
CA VAL A 278 9.92 13.72 0.95
C VAL A 278 10.64 12.89 -0.11
N ILE A 279 9.99 11.84 -0.59
CA ILE A 279 10.47 11.04 -1.72
C ILE A 279 9.53 11.30 -2.89
N PHE A 280 10.08 11.90 -3.93
CA PHE A 280 9.44 12.09 -5.24
C PHE A 280 10.57 12.09 -6.27
N ASP A 281 10.35 11.56 -7.48
CA ASP A 281 11.43 11.40 -8.47
C ASP A 281 12.20 12.73 -8.70
N PRO A 282 13.54 12.78 -8.48
CA PRO A 282 14.33 13.99 -8.69
C PRO A 282 14.19 14.62 -10.06
N VAL A 283 13.95 13.82 -11.11
CA VAL A 283 13.79 14.31 -12.49
C VAL A 283 12.48 15.08 -12.67
N LEU A 284 11.45 14.76 -11.90
CA LEU A 284 10.12 15.37 -11.99
C LEU A 284 9.95 16.57 -11.04
N ARG A 285 10.95 16.87 -10.23
CA ARG A 285 10.91 18.02 -9.31
C ARG A 285 11.01 19.39 -9.97
N PRO A 286 11.78 19.62 -11.05
CA PRO A 286 11.86 20.94 -11.64
C PRO A 286 10.50 21.50 -12.09
N PRO A 287 9.62 20.74 -12.79
CA PRO A 287 8.26 21.20 -13.09
C PRO A 287 7.42 21.43 -11.83
N LEU A 288 7.51 20.55 -10.82
CA LEU A 288 6.84 20.75 -9.52
C LEU A 288 7.24 22.09 -8.90
N PHE A 289 8.54 22.40 -8.81
CA PHE A 289 9.07 23.61 -8.19
C PHE A 289 8.88 24.88 -9.02
N ALA A 290 8.42 24.76 -10.27
CA ALA A 290 8.03 25.89 -11.10
C ALA A 290 6.63 26.42 -10.74
N THR A 291 5.77 25.58 -10.13
CA THR A 291 4.44 25.98 -9.66
C THR A 291 4.49 26.95 -8.48
N GLU A 292 3.43 27.72 -8.25
CA GLU A 292 3.36 28.68 -7.14
C GLU A 292 3.47 28.00 -5.77
N ALA A 293 2.77 26.88 -5.57
CA ALA A 293 2.89 26.09 -4.35
C ALA A 293 4.27 25.40 -4.26
N GLY A 294 4.79 24.88 -5.38
CA GLY A 294 6.09 24.24 -5.50
C GLY A 294 7.26 25.10 -5.03
N LYS A 295 7.22 26.42 -5.29
CA LYS A 295 8.23 27.37 -4.81
C LYS A 295 8.32 27.39 -3.27
N LYS A 296 7.18 27.22 -2.57
CA LYS A 296 7.09 27.29 -1.10
C LYS A 296 7.49 26.00 -0.37
N ILE A 297 7.65 24.91 -1.11
CA ILE A 297 8.00 23.59 -0.57
C ILE A 297 9.40 23.13 -1.02
N ARG A 298 10.11 23.90 -1.83
CA ARG A 298 11.43 23.56 -2.38
C ARG A 298 12.49 23.29 -1.30
N ASP A 299 12.31 23.87 -0.12
CA ASP A 299 13.16 23.75 1.06
C ASP A 299 12.93 22.45 1.86
N LEU A 300 11.90 21.67 1.55
CA LEU A 300 11.63 20.41 2.22
C LEU A 300 12.76 19.38 2.01
N PRO A 301 12.93 18.42 2.94
CA PRO A 301 14.01 17.43 2.88
C PRO A 301 13.75 16.35 1.81
N TYR A 302 13.88 16.71 0.54
CA TYR A 302 13.77 15.77 -0.58
C TYR A 302 14.96 14.82 -0.67
N THR A 303 14.72 13.55 -1.03
CA THR A 303 15.79 12.58 -1.29
C THR A 303 16.65 13.00 -2.48
N ARG A 304 17.99 12.95 -2.39
CA ARG A 304 18.83 13.44 -3.51
C ARG A 304 18.87 12.50 -4.71
N ASN A 305 18.91 11.19 -4.45
CA ASN A 305 19.13 10.19 -5.47
C ASN A 305 17.82 9.54 -5.91
N ARG A 306 17.73 9.25 -7.21
CA ARG A 306 16.66 8.41 -7.75
C ARG A 306 16.74 7.04 -7.08
N ILE A 307 15.64 6.60 -6.48
CA ILE A 307 15.53 5.24 -5.94
C ILE A 307 15.27 4.31 -7.14
N ILE A 308 15.76 3.05 -7.07
CA ILE A 308 15.68 2.08 -8.19
C ILE A 308 14.22 1.82 -8.60
N LEU A 309 13.32 1.71 -7.63
CA LEU A 309 11.88 1.81 -7.86
C LEU A 309 11.54 3.28 -8.05
N ARG A 310 11.08 3.65 -9.25
CA ARG A 310 10.70 5.03 -9.56
C ARG A 310 9.54 5.42 -8.63
N HIS A 311 9.64 6.61 -8.04
CA HIS A 311 8.57 7.22 -7.21
C HIS A 311 8.03 8.41 -8.00
N ASP A 312 7.61 8.14 -9.23
CA ASP A 312 6.96 9.08 -10.13
C ASP A 312 5.44 8.93 -10.08
N ASP A 313 4.95 7.71 -9.82
CA ASP A 313 3.52 7.42 -9.65
C ASP A 313 2.94 7.79 -8.27
N HIS A 314 3.79 8.01 -7.27
CA HIS A 314 3.43 8.51 -5.95
C HIS A 314 4.55 9.35 -5.35
N PHE A 315 4.20 10.15 -4.35
CA PHE A 315 5.17 10.72 -3.43
C PHE A 315 4.97 10.13 -2.03
N HIS A 316 6.08 10.01 -1.31
CA HIS A 316 6.13 9.49 0.04
C HIS A 316 6.59 10.58 1.00
N ILE A 317 5.91 10.71 2.14
CA ILE A 317 6.30 11.62 3.21
C ILE A 317 6.55 10.84 4.50
N ASP A 318 7.72 11.06 5.10
CA ASP A 318 7.98 10.71 6.50
C ASP A 318 7.76 11.94 7.38
N PHE A 319 6.96 11.77 8.43
CA PHE A 319 6.75 12.76 9.48
C PHE A 319 7.65 12.50 10.68
N GLY A 320 8.02 13.58 11.37
CA GLY A 320 8.66 13.56 12.67
C GLY A 320 7.70 14.08 13.74
N MET A 321 7.82 13.55 14.96
CA MET A 321 7.11 14.08 16.12
C MET A 321 7.88 15.30 16.65
N ARG A 322 7.17 16.41 16.91
CA ARG A 322 7.74 17.60 17.59
C ARG A 322 7.71 17.46 19.11
#